data_AF-A0A972UWC4-F1
#
_entry.id   AF-A0A972UWC4-F1
#
_cell.length_a   1.000
_cell.length_b   1.000
_cell.length_c   1.000
_cell.angle_alpha   90.00
_cell.angle_beta   90.00
_cell.angle_gamma   90.00
#
_symmetry.space_group_name_H-M   'P 1'
#
loop_
_entity.id
_entity.type
_entity.pdbx_description
1 polymer ?
#
loop_
_entity_poly.entity_id
_entity_poly.type
_entity_poly.pdbx_seq_one_letter_code
_entity_poly.pdbx_strand_id
1 'polypeptide(L)'
;MLKEHPRGLMILFFTEMWERFGYYLMLGIFTLYMIAPETARFAGLGMSNMEAADIYGSYLAMVYLTPFLGGLIADRFLGYRKSIYIGGLLMAAGYIGLSFASGMMGFFLSLLLIILGNGMFKPNISVLLGKLYEKPEYEHLKDSGYNIFYMGINFGAFVCNFVAAWLRLTYGWGWAFAAAGIGMLIGIIWFAFGNLKVPEIREADKISPKREGDFSLGKIFTVLFLPAFAAAAIGWLIPNNIFGSDSNDAFIFFCLPVLLFFFNTWRSAAKEEKAPIAALLSIFGVVIIFWAVFHQNGSALTYWAKNNTDRELGPKMEKVINTIASTEEVSTVPRERQLIGLHGEDLGTKMGSSYYFDNYNKELPTENIDGKPKDLTDTEWEKAEADSDAQHKKLVLWPTELQASINPFFVIIFTPLLVAFFNFLGRRRKEPSTPGK
;
A
#
# COMPACT_ATOMS: atom_id res chain seq x y z
N MET A 1 27.16 0.18 16.00
CA MET A 1 25.71 0.30 15.73
C MET A 1 25.07 -1.05 15.38
N LEU A 2 25.09 -1.58 14.15
CA LEU A 2 24.37 -2.85 13.84
C LEU A 2 24.88 -4.10 14.60
N LYS A 3 26.16 -4.15 14.98
CA LYS A 3 26.77 -5.29 15.69
C LYS A 3 26.30 -5.44 17.15
N GLU A 4 25.70 -4.40 17.73
CA GLU A 4 25.21 -4.38 19.12
C GLU A 4 23.75 -4.86 19.21
N HIS A 5 23.05 -4.95 18.08
CA HIS A 5 21.67 -5.42 18.02
C HIS A 5 21.59 -6.96 17.92
N PRO A 6 20.46 -7.57 18.33
CA PRO A 6 20.21 -8.99 18.09
C PRO A 6 20.36 -9.33 16.61
N ARG A 7 21.03 -10.44 16.27
CA ARG A 7 21.18 -10.87 14.87
C ARG A 7 19.84 -11.08 14.17
N GLY A 8 18.81 -11.43 14.94
CA GLY A 8 17.43 -11.54 14.47
C GLY A 8 16.88 -10.24 13.86
N LEU A 9 17.35 -9.07 14.29
CA LEU A 9 16.92 -7.77 13.73
C LEU A 9 17.11 -7.73 12.21
N MET A 10 18.29 -8.14 11.72
CA MET A 10 18.57 -8.10 10.28
C MET A 10 17.73 -9.11 9.49
N ILE A 11 17.40 -10.24 10.11
CA ILE A 11 16.46 -11.21 9.50
C ILE A 11 15.09 -10.56 9.33
N LEU A 12 14.55 -9.96 10.40
CA LEU A 12 13.24 -9.32 10.37
C LEU A 12 13.22 -8.09 9.45
N PHE A 13 14.28 -7.28 9.48
CA PHE A 13 14.45 -6.11 8.61
C PHE A 13 14.29 -6.47 7.14
N PHE A 14 15.05 -7.45 6.63
CA PHE A 14 15.00 -7.81 5.21
C PHE A 14 13.70 -8.53 4.85
N THR A 15 13.16 -9.35 5.77
CA THR A 15 11.87 -10.01 5.57
C THR A 15 10.75 -8.97 5.42
N GLU A 16 10.74 -7.97 6.30
CA GLU A 16 9.80 -6.85 6.28
C GLU A 16 10.00 -5.97 5.03
N MET A 17 11.25 -5.65 4.68
CA MET A 17 11.57 -4.87 3.48
C MET A 17 10.99 -5.50 2.21
N TRP A 18 11.13 -6.82 2.05
CA TRP A 18 10.59 -7.55 0.89
C TRP A 18 9.07 -7.63 0.88
N GLU A 19 8.46 -7.78 2.05
CA GLU A 19 7.00 -7.74 2.14
C GLU A 19 6.46 -6.33 1.81
N ARG A 20 7.12 -5.27 2.30
CA ARG A 20 6.75 -3.88 2.01
C ARG A 20 7.01 -3.53 0.55
N PHE A 21 8.07 -4.08 -0.04
CA PHE A 21 8.29 -4.02 -1.49
C PHE A 21 7.07 -4.56 -2.23
N GLY A 22 6.60 -5.78 -1.92
CA GLY A 22 5.45 -6.36 -2.61
C GLY A 22 4.14 -5.59 -2.38
N TYR A 23 3.88 -5.19 -1.14
CA TYR A 23 2.68 -4.45 -0.75
C TYR A 23 2.58 -3.09 -1.45
N TYR A 24 3.64 -2.28 -1.40
CA TYR A 24 3.64 -0.96 -2.02
C TYR A 24 3.77 -1.04 -3.54
N LEU A 25 4.43 -2.06 -4.11
CA LEU A 25 4.41 -2.32 -5.56
C LEU A 25 2.96 -2.48 -6.02
N MET A 26 2.25 -3.42 -5.39
CA MET A 26 0.87 -3.72 -5.74
C MET A 26 0.02 -2.46 -5.57
N LEU A 27 0.05 -1.79 -4.41
CA LEU A 27 -0.71 -0.57 -4.17
C LEU A 27 -0.42 0.55 -5.18
N GLY A 28 0.85 0.76 -5.57
CA GLY A 28 1.26 1.81 -6.49
C GLY A 28 0.66 1.67 -7.89
N ILE A 29 0.38 0.43 -8.31
CA ILE A 29 -0.23 0.12 -9.62
C ILE A 29 -1.68 -0.34 -9.53
N PHE A 30 -2.21 -0.58 -8.32
CA PHE A 30 -3.48 -1.28 -8.12
C PHE A 30 -4.66 -0.55 -8.77
N THR A 31 -4.82 0.70 -8.38
CA THR A 31 -5.85 1.58 -8.93
C THR A 31 -5.65 1.85 -10.42
N LEU A 32 -4.39 2.02 -10.84
CA LEU A 32 -4.03 2.21 -12.24
C LEU A 32 -4.39 0.99 -13.11
N TYR A 33 -4.22 -0.23 -12.59
CA TYR A 33 -4.61 -1.47 -13.26
C TYR A 33 -6.13 -1.62 -13.37
N MET A 34 -6.87 -1.29 -12.30
CA MET A 34 -8.34 -1.37 -12.30
C MET A 34 -8.96 -0.46 -13.36
N ILE A 35 -8.49 0.79 -13.45
CA ILE A 35 -9.02 1.77 -14.41
C ILE A 35 -8.40 1.65 -15.81
N ALA A 36 -7.31 0.89 -15.96
CA ALA A 36 -6.64 0.73 -17.25
C ALA A 36 -7.57 0.02 -18.22
N PRO A 37 -7.83 0.58 -19.42
CA PRO A 37 -8.86 0.02 -20.27
C PRO A 37 -8.42 -1.23 -21.01
N GLU A 38 -9.39 -2.05 -21.38
CA GLU A 38 -9.15 -3.35 -22.02
C GLU A 38 -8.49 -3.21 -23.40
N THR A 39 -8.67 -2.06 -24.05
CA THR A 39 -8.09 -1.74 -25.37
C THR A 39 -6.66 -1.18 -25.29
N ALA A 40 -6.12 -0.95 -24.10
CA ALA A 40 -4.75 -0.47 -23.94
C ALA A 40 -3.72 -1.53 -24.36
N ARG A 41 -2.50 -1.10 -24.70
CA ARG A 41 -1.36 -1.99 -25.02
C ARG A 41 -1.18 -3.12 -24.00
N PHE A 42 -1.36 -2.79 -22.72
CA PHE A 42 -1.49 -3.76 -21.64
C PHE A 42 -2.87 -3.57 -21.02
N ALA A 43 -3.80 -4.47 -21.36
CA ALA A 43 -5.17 -4.45 -20.87
C ALA A 43 -5.22 -4.45 -19.34
N GLY A 44 -6.01 -3.53 -18.77
CA GLY A 44 -6.43 -3.56 -17.37
C GLY A 44 -7.84 -4.11 -17.23
N LEU A 45 -8.56 -3.69 -16.18
CA LEU A 45 -9.94 -4.15 -15.91
C LEU A 45 -11.02 -3.22 -16.46
N GLY A 46 -10.67 -2.04 -16.98
CA GLY A 46 -11.62 -1.11 -17.59
C GLY A 46 -12.70 -0.58 -16.65
N MET A 47 -12.46 -0.60 -15.33
CA MET A 47 -13.41 -0.12 -14.32
C MET A 47 -13.51 1.41 -14.31
N SER A 48 -14.65 1.93 -13.86
CA SER A 48 -14.77 3.33 -13.50
C SER A 48 -13.86 3.68 -12.30
N ASN A 49 -13.47 4.95 -12.19
CA ASN A 49 -12.70 5.42 -11.02
C ASN A 49 -13.47 5.22 -9.70
N MET A 50 -14.80 5.26 -9.73
CA MET A 50 -15.66 5.05 -8.57
C MET A 50 -15.60 3.59 -8.10
N GLU A 51 -15.77 2.62 -9.02
CA GLU A 51 -15.64 1.20 -8.72
C GLU A 51 -14.22 0.87 -8.22
N ALA A 52 -13.19 1.40 -8.87
CA ALA A 52 -11.80 1.20 -8.46
C ALA A 52 -11.52 1.80 -7.07
N ALA A 53 -12.08 2.98 -6.75
CA ALA A 53 -11.94 3.60 -5.44
C ALA A 53 -12.66 2.80 -4.35
N ASP A 54 -13.84 2.25 -4.65
CA ASP A 54 -14.62 1.42 -3.73
C ASP A 54 -13.90 0.11 -3.39
N ILE A 55 -13.36 -0.58 -4.41
CA ILE A 55 -12.55 -1.79 -4.24
C ILE A 55 -11.27 -1.46 -3.46
N TYR A 56 -10.59 -0.36 -3.80
CA TYR A 56 -9.38 0.08 -3.10
C TYR A 56 -9.64 0.34 -1.61
N GLY A 57 -10.70 1.09 -1.29
CA GLY A 57 -11.09 1.40 0.08
C GLY A 57 -11.45 0.14 0.87
N SER A 58 -12.27 -0.74 0.28
CA SER A 58 -12.66 -2.02 0.88
C SER A 58 -11.46 -2.94 1.11
N TYR A 59 -10.54 -3.01 0.14
CA TYR A 59 -9.29 -3.75 0.27
C TYR A 59 -8.45 -3.24 1.45
N LEU A 60 -8.25 -1.92 1.54
CA LEU A 60 -7.50 -1.32 2.65
C LEU A 60 -8.17 -1.59 4.00
N ALA A 61 -9.49 -1.39 4.10
CA ALA A 61 -10.24 -1.66 5.32
C ALA A 61 -9.97 -3.09 5.84
N MET A 62 -10.01 -4.07 4.94
CA MET A 62 -9.74 -5.47 5.28
C MET A 62 -8.26 -5.72 5.63
N VAL A 63 -7.31 -5.11 4.91
CA VAL A 63 -5.87 -5.19 5.21
C VAL A 63 -5.53 -4.64 6.59
N TYR A 64 -6.27 -3.66 7.10
CA TYR A 64 -6.08 -3.13 8.45
C TYR A 64 -6.91 -3.87 9.52
N LEU A 65 -7.99 -4.54 9.13
CA LEU A 65 -8.83 -5.34 10.04
C LEU A 65 -8.24 -6.73 10.33
N THR A 66 -7.79 -7.46 9.30
CA THR A 66 -7.31 -8.85 9.46
C THR A 66 -6.07 -9.01 10.34
N PRO A 67 -5.13 -8.04 10.48
CA PRO A 67 -4.05 -8.10 11.45
C PRO A 67 -4.51 -8.33 12.89
N PHE A 68 -5.65 -7.76 13.29
CA PHE A 68 -6.19 -8.02 14.63
C PHE A 68 -6.48 -9.52 14.82
N LEU A 69 -7.12 -10.14 13.83
CA LEU A 69 -7.43 -11.57 13.87
C LEU A 69 -6.17 -12.43 13.79
N GLY A 70 -5.24 -12.11 12.88
CA GLY A 70 -4.02 -12.89 12.70
C GLY A 70 -3.05 -12.82 13.88
N GLY A 71 -3.00 -11.68 14.59
CA GLY A 71 -2.28 -11.56 15.85
C GLY A 71 -2.87 -12.44 16.94
N LEU A 72 -4.20 -12.39 17.14
CA LEU A 72 -4.90 -13.23 18.11
C LEU A 72 -4.74 -14.72 17.85
N ILE A 73 -4.73 -15.15 16.58
CA ILE A 73 -4.53 -16.55 16.21
C ILE A 73 -3.08 -16.99 16.55
N ALA A 74 -2.09 -16.14 16.26
CA ALA A 74 -0.69 -16.43 16.57
C ALA A 74 -0.44 -16.52 18.08
N ASP A 75 -0.99 -15.56 18.84
CA ASP A 75 -0.88 -15.48 20.30
C ASP A 75 -1.53 -16.66 21.03
N ARG A 76 -2.37 -17.45 20.37
CA ARG A 76 -3.15 -18.51 21.03
C ARG A 76 -2.88 -19.91 20.51
N PHE A 77 -2.57 -20.05 19.23
CA PHE A 77 -2.58 -21.35 18.56
C PHE A 77 -1.36 -21.60 17.69
N LEU A 78 -1.00 -20.64 16.82
CA LEU A 78 -0.01 -20.90 15.77
C LEU A 78 1.43 -20.53 16.16
N GLY A 79 1.62 -19.54 17.04
CA GLY A 79 2.92 -18.89 17.22
C GLY A 79 3.26 -17.93 16.08
N TYR A 80 4.21 -17.03 16.32
CA TYR A 80 4.50 -15.92 15.43
C TYR A 80 5.20 -16.38 14.15
N ARG A 81 6.17 -17.30 14.27
CA ARG A 81 6.94 -17.77 13.11
C ARG A 81 6.07 -18.49 12.08
N LYS A 82 5.18 -19.39 12.53
CA LYS A 82 4.27 -20.11 11.62
C LYS A 82 3.31 -19.15 10.94
N SER A 83 2.78 -18.18 11.67
CA SER A 83 1.91 -17.15 11.11
C SER A 83 2.62 -16.29 10.06
N ILE A 84 3.90 -15.95 10.27
CA ILE A 84 4.73 -15.25 9.27
C ILE A 84 4.88 -16.10 7.99
N TYR A 85 5.20 -17.39 8.10
CA TYR A 85 5.29 -18.26 6.91
C TYR A 85 3.97 -18.37 6.16
N ILE A 86 2.87 -18.67 6.86
CA ILE A 86 1.54 -18.79 6.26
C ILE A 86 1.17 -17.46 5.60
N GLY A 87 1.35 -16.35 6.32
CA GLY A 87 1.01 -15.03 5.84
C GLY A 87 1.77 -14.64 4.57
N GLY A 88 3.09 -14.85 4.56
CA GLY A 88 3.91 -14.54 3.40
C GLY A 88 3.65 -15.43 2.20
N LEU A 89 3.38 -16.72 2.40
CA LEU A 89 3.03 -17.63 1.31
C LEU A 89 1.66 -17.29 0.71
N LEU A 90 0.67 -16.93 1.53
CA LEU A 90 -0.64 -16.45 1.05
C LEU A 90 -0.52 -15.14 0.26
N MET A 91 0.27 -14.17 0.75
CA MET A 91 0.53 -12.94 0.01
C MET A 91 1.24 -13.21 -1.32
N ALA A 92 2.28 -14.04 -1.32
CA ALA A 92 2.97 -14.43 -2.55
C ALA A 92 2.03 -15.08 -3.56
N ALA A 93 1.19 -16.02 -3.12
CA ALA A 93 0.19 -16.67 -3.95
C ALA A 93 -0.84 -15.68 -4.50
N GLY A 94 -1.28 -14.71 -3.69
CA GLY A 94 -2.21 -13.66 -4.14
C GLY A 94 -1.58 -12.70 -5.15
N TYR A 95 -0.35 -12.22 -4.92
CA TYR A 95 0.35 -11.36 -5.89
C TYR A 95 0.59 -12.08 -7.22
N ILE A 96 1.03 -13.34 -7.18
CA ILE A 96 1.19 -14.16 -8.39
C ILE A 96 -0.19 -14.44 -9.03
N GLY A 97 -1.22 -14.63 -8.22
CA GLY A 97 -2.60 -14.77 -8.67
C GLY A 97 -3.07 -13.58 -9.51
N LEU A 98 -2.76 -12.35 -9.09
CA LEU A 98 -3.04 -11.13 -9.88
C LEU A 98 -2.30 -11.11 -11.22
N SER A 99 -1.14 -11.79 -11.34
CA SER A 99 -0.43 -11.90 -12.62
C SER A 99 -1.14 -12.77 -13.65
N PHE A 100 -1.92 -13.76 -13.20
CA PHE A 100 -2.58 -14.75 -14.06
C PHE A 100 -4.10 -14.67 -13.98
N ALA A 101 -4.65 -13.69 -13.25
CA ALA A 101 -6.07 -13.58 -13.01
C ALA A 101 -6.83 -13.39 -14.33
N SER A 102 -7.47 -14.47 -14.79
CA SER A 102 -8.45 -14.41 -15.88
C SER A 102 -9.82 -14.09 -15.29
N GLY A 103 -10.18 -12.81 -15.32
CA GLY A 103 -11.49 -12.31 -14.89
C GLY A 103 -11.63 -12.03 -13.38
N MET A 104 -12.82 -11.54 -13.02
CA MET A 104 -13.11 -10.95 -11.71
C MET A 104 -12.97 -11.92 -10.54
N MET A 105 -13.27 -13.21 -10.73
CA MET A 105 -13.14 -14.21 -9.66
C MET A 105 -11.67 -14.41 -9.26
N GLY A 106 -10.77 -14.54 -10.26
CA GLY A 106 -9.33 -14.67 -10.00
C GLY A 106 -8.77 -13.43 -9.33
N PHE A 107 -9.24 -12.26 -9.74
CA PHE A 107 -8.91 -10.98 -9.12
C PHE A 107 -9.30 -10.93 -7.63
N PHE A 108 -10.57 -11.15 -7.29
CA PHE A 108 -11.02 -11.10 -5.90
C PHE A 108 -10.43 -12.21 -5.03
N LEU A 109 -10.24 -13.42 -5.56
CA LEU A 109 -9.56 -14.49 -4.84
C LEU A 109 -8.11 -14.10 -4.50
N SER A 110 -7.42 -13.47 -5.44
CA SER A 110 -6.06 -12.98 -5.23
C SER A 110 -6.00 -11.90 -4.14
N LEU A 111 -6.95 -10.95 -4.16
CA LEU A 111 -7.08 -9.94 -3.11
C LEU A 111 -7.36 -10.58 -1.74
N LEU A 112 -8.25 -11.58 -1.67
CA LEU A 112 -8.56 -12.30 -0.44
C LEU A 112 -7.31 -12.98 0.13
N LEU A 113 -6.50 -13.64 -0.71
CA LEU A 113 -5.24 -14.26 -0.29
C LEU A 113 -4.25 -13.21 0.26
N ILE A 114 -4.14 -12.04 -0.38
CA ILE A 114 -3.30 -10.94 0.11
C ILE A 114 -3.81 -10.42 1.46
N ILE A 115 -5.12 -10.19 1.60
CA ILE A 115 -5.76 -9.70 2.82
C ILE A 115 -5.51 -10.65 4.00
N LEU A 116 -5.75 -11.95 3.80
CA LEU A 116 -5.53 -12.97 4.84
C LEU A 116 -4.04 -13.13 5.14
N GLY A 117 -3.21 -13.09 4.10
CA GLY A 117 -1.77 -13.20 4.23
C GLY A 117 -1.16 -12.05 5.02
N ASN A 118 -1.54 -10.81 4.71
CA ASN A 118 -1.15 -9.61 5.45
C ASN A 118 -1.59 -9.70 6.91
N GLY A 119 -2.83 -10.13 7.16
CA GLY A 119 -3.35 -10.29 8.52
C GLY A 119 -2.52 -11.26 9.37
N MET A 120 -2.04 -12.35 8.77
CA MET A 120 -1.18 -13.33 9.45
C MET A 120 0.29 -12.89 9.54
N PHE A 121 0.78 -12.08 8.62
CA PHE A 121 2.19 -11.69 8.59
C PHE A 121 2.48 -10.48 9.50
N LYS A 122 1.73 -9.39 9.32
CA LYS A 122 2.05 -8.07 9.88
C LYS A 122 2.13 -7.93 11.39
N PRO A 123 1.11 -8.36 12.14
CA PRO A 123 1.15 -8.22 13.60
C PRO A 123 2.28 -9.11 14.16
N ASN A 124 2.52 -10.26 13.52
CA ASN A 124 3.38 -11.30 14.05
C ASN A 124 4.86 -11.02 13.84
N ILE A 125 5.26 -10.42 12.72
CA ILE A 125 6.65 -9.97 12.53
C ILE A 125 7.01 -8.83 13.50
N SER A 126 6.07 -7.93 13.78
CA SER A 126 6.26 -6.81 14.72
C SER A 126 6.35 -7.27 16.17
N VAL A 127 5.53 -8.26 16.57
CA VAL A 127 5.63 -8.88 17.89
C VAL A 127 6.94 -9.64 18.05
N LEU A 128 7.33 -10.41 17.03
CA LEU A 128 8.59 -11.16 17.05
C LEU A 128 9.80 -10.21 17.19
N LEU A 129 9.77 -9.04 16.52
CA LEU A 129 10.76 -7.99 16.72
C LEU A 129 10.81 -7.51 18.17
N GLY A 130 9.65 -7.17 18.75
CA GLY A 130 9.57 -6.72 20.15
C GLY A 130 10.18 -7.74 21.12
N LYS A 131 9.90 -9.03 20.90
CA LYS A 131 10.43 -10.12 21.73
C LYS A 131 11.94 -10.30 21.65
N LEU A 132 12.59 -9.93 20.54
CA LEU A 132 14.06 -9.94 20.45
C LEU A 132 14.70 -8.95 21.45
N TYR A 133 13.98 -7.90 21.84
CA TYR A 133 14.46 -6.85 22.75
C TYR A 133 13.97 -7.01 24.19
N GLU A 134 13.23 -8.08 24.52
CA GLU A 134 12.83 -8.37 25.90
C GLU A 134 13.99 -8.91 26.76
N LYS A 135 15.10 -9.33 26.14
CA LYS A 135 16.31 -9.73 26.88
C LYS A 135 16.95 -8.49 27.52
N PRO A 136 17.35 -8.53 28.81
CA PRO A 136 17.94 -7.38 29.50
C PRO A 136 19.15 -6.76 28.79
N GLU A 137 19.92 -7.59 28.06
CA GLU A 137 21.07 -7.14 27.27
C GLU A 137 20.71 -6.23 26.08
N TYR A 138 19.48 -6.31 25.55
CA TYR A 138 19.04 -5.54 24.38
C TYR A 138 17.95 -4.49 24.68
N GLU A 139 17.36 -4.49 25.88
CA GLU A 139 16.23 -3.63 26.22
C GLU A 139 16.47 -2.14 25.90
N HIS A 140 17.65 -1.63 26.24
CA HIS A 140 18.06 -0.25 25.98
C HIS A 140 18.22 0.11 24.48
N LEU A 141 18.30 -0.89 23.60
CA LEU A 141 18.45 -0.73 22.15
C LEU A 141 17.12 -0.84 21.39
N LYS A 142 16.01 -1.07 22.10
CA LYS A 142 14.69 -1.32 21.50
C LYS A 142 14.28 -0.23 20.52
N ASP A 143 14.30 1.03 20.93
CA ASP A 143 13.87 2.16 20.09
C ASP A 143 14.75 2.34 18.84
N SER A 144 16.07 2.19 19.01
CA SER A 144 17.01 2.17 17.88
C SER A 144 16.72 1.01 16.93
N GLY A 145 16.37 -0.16 17.47
CA GLY A 145 15.99 -1.35 16.72
C GLY A 145 14.74 -1.14 15.88
N TYR A 146 13.70 -0.53 16.44
CA TYR A 146 12.48 -0.16 15.70
C TYR A 146 12.77 0.84 14.58
N ASN A 147 13.62 1.85 14.83
CA ASN A 147 14.03 2.79 13.79
C ASN A 147 14.74 2.09 12.62
N ILE A 148 15.67 1.16 12.90
CA ILE A 148 16.33 0.36 11.87
C ILE A 148 15.29 -0.47 11.10
N PHE A 149 14.38 -1.14 11.80
CA PHE A 149 13.31 -1.92 11.17
C PHE A 149 12.42 -1.06 10.25
N TYR A 150 12.03 0.14 10.71
CA TYR A 150 11.25 1.10 9.92
C TYR A 150 12.00 1.63 8.69
N MET A 151 13.34 1.74 8.73
CA MET A 151 14.11 2.06 7.53
C MET A 151 13.96 1.00 6.44
N GLY A 152 13.81 -0.27 6.81
CA GLY A 152 13.56 -1.36 5.86
C GLY A 152 12.22 -1.22 5.15
N ILE A 153 11.18 -0.79 5.89
CA ILE A 153 9.87 -0.49 5.33
C ILE A 153 9.96 0.59 4.25
N ASN A 154 10.61 1.71 4.57
CA ASN A 154 10.73 2.83 3.65
C ASN A 154 11.58 2.47 2.43
N PHE A 155 12.67 1.73 2.63
CA PHE A 155 13.52 1.28 1.52
C PHE A 155 12.75 0.37 0.55
N GLY A 156 11.99 -0.60 1.07
CA GLY A 156 11.12 -1.45 0.25
C GLY A 156 10.10 -0.63 -0.55
N ALA A 157 9.42 0.30 0.12
CA ALA A 157 8.42 1.20 -0.48
C ALA A 157 9.01 2.15 -1.54
N PHE A 158 10.27 2.53 -1.40
CA PHE A 158 10.96 3.39 -2.36
C PHE A 158 11.30 2.64 -3.64
N VAL A 159 11.96 1.47 -3.52
CA VAL A 159 12.48 0.72 -4.67
C VAL A 159 11.36 0.08 -5.49
N CYS A 160 10.26 -0.32 -4.86
CA CYS A 160 9.22 -1.10 -5.51
C CYS A 160 8.56 -0.41 -6.70
N ASN A 161 8.32 0.91 -6.63
CA ASN A 161 7.62 1.61 -7.72
C ASN A 161 8.49 1.75 -8.97
N PHE A 162 9.83 1.79 -8.84
CA PHE A 162 10.75 1.74 -9.98
C PHE A 162 10.66 0.40 -10.71
N VAL A 163 10.62 -0.69 -9.95
CA VAL A 163 10.44 -2.03 -10.51
C VAL A 163 9.04 -2.17 -11.12
N ALA A 164 8.02 -1.63 -10.47
CA ALA A 164 6.65 -1.62 -10.97
C ALA A 164 6.56 -0.91 -12.33
N ALA A 165 7.12 0.31 -12.41
CA ALA A 165 7.11 1.11 -13.63
C ALA A 165 7.84 0.42 -14.77
N TRP A 166 9.05 -0.08 -14.51
CA TRP A 166 9.85 -0.80 -15.51
C TRP A 166 9.09 -2.02 -16.05
N LEU A 167 8.56 -2.87 -15.17
CA LEU A 167 7.86 -4.10 -15.59
C LEU A 167 6.53 -3.81 -16.28
N ARG A 168 5.74 -2.87 -15.76
CA ARG A 168 4.45 -2.47 -16.35
C ARG A 168 4.63 -1.93 -17.76
N LEU A 169 5.57 -0.99 -17.95
CA LEU A 169 5.77 -0.31 -19.23
C LEU A 169 6.44 -1.20 -20.28
N THR A 170 7.23 -2.19 -19.85
CA THR A 170 7.96 -3.08 -20.76
C THR A 170 7.17 -4.35 -21.08
N TYR A 171 6.55 -4.97 -20.06
CA TYR A 171 5.98 -6.32 -20.15
C TYR A 171 4.49 -6.40 -19.75
N GLY A 172 3.96 -5.39 -19.05
CA GLY A 172 2.56 -5.30 -18.65
C GLY A 172 2.31 -5.54 -17.16
N TRP A 173 1.05 -5.35 -16.73
CA TRP A 173 0.63 -5.36 -15.33
C TRP A 173 0.96 -6.67 -14.59
N GLY A 174 0.75 -7.81 -15.25
CA GLY A 174 0.95 -9.11 -14.63
C GLY A 174 2.39 -9.32 -14.15
N TRP A 175 3.38 -8.88 -14.94
CA TRP A 175 4.78 -8.99 -14.57
C TRP A 175 5.14 -8.16 -13.34
N ALA A 176 4.54 -6.97 -13.20
CA ALA A 176 4.70 -6.16 -12.01
C ALA A 176 4.09 -6.85 -10.77
N PHE A 177 2.88 -7.41 -10.88
CA PHE A 177 2.29 -8.21 -9.79
C PHE A 177 3.12 -9.46 -9.46
N ALA A 178 3.64 -10.16 -10.47
CA ALA A 178 4.53 -11.31 -10.27
C ALA A 178 5.80 -10.91 -9.52
N ALA A 179 6.38 -9.74 -9.80
CA ALA A 179 7.54 -9.24 -9.06
C ALA A 179 7.23 -8.97 -7.58
N ALA A 180 6.03 -8.47 -7.24
CA ALA A 180 5.61 -8.37 -5.85
C ALA A 180 5.55 -9.75 -5.17
N GLY A 181 5.03 -10.76 -5.87
CA GLY A 181 4.99 -12.14 -5.40
C GLY A 181 6.36 -12.78 -5.21
N ILE A 182 7.25 -12.61 -6.19
CA ILE A 182 8.65 -13.09 -6.11
C ILE A 182 9.38 -12.39 -4.97
N GLY A 183 9.21 -11.08 -4.81
CA GLY A 183 9.79 -10.33 -3.69
C GLY A 183 9.35 -10.90 -2.35
N MET A 184 8.06 -11.18 -2.19
CA MET A 184 7.52 -11.83 -0.99
C MET A 184 8.13 -13.22 -0.75
N LEU A 185 8.30 -14.04 -1.80
CA LEU A 185 8.96 -15.35 -1.71
C LEU A 185 10.42 -15.22 -1.27
N ILE A 186 11.16 -14.25 -1.80
CA ILE A 186 12.54 -13.96 -1.36
C ILE A 186 12.55 -13.61 0.13
N GLY A 187 11.61 -12.78 0.59
CA GLY A 187 11.44 -12.46 2.00
C GLY A 187 11.21 -13.71 2.86
N ILE A 188 10.33 -14.61 2.43
CA ILE A 188 10.07 -15.87 3.15
C ILE A 188 11.26 -16.83 3.14
N ILE A 189 11.98 -16.94 2.03
CA ILE A 189 13.21 -17.74 1.95
C ILE A 189 14.28 -17.18 2.89
N TRP A 190 14.42 -15.85 2.93
CA TRP A 190 15.32 -15.17 3.86
C TRP A 190 14.95 -15.42 5.33
N PHE A 191 13.65 -15.34 5.65
CA PHE A 191 13.15 -15.67 6.98
C PHE A 191 13.37 -17.15 7.33
N ALA A 192 13.22 -18.07 6.37
CA ALA A 192 13.54 -19.49 6.52
C ALA A 192 15.02 -19.71 6.87
N PHE A 193 15.92 -19.05 6.14
CA PHE A 193 17.35 -19.08 6.44
C PHE A 193 17.64 -18.53 7.85
N GLY A 194 17.07 -17.38 8.20
CA GLY A 194 17.22 -16.79 9.53
C GLY A 194 16.70 -17.69 10.64
N ASN A 195 15.51 -18.27 10.49
CA ASN A 195 14.93 -19.22 11.45
C ASN A 195 15.79 -20.49 11.64
N LEU A 196 16.57 -20.90 10.63
CA LEU A 196 17.50 -22.03 10.73
C LEU A 196 18.83 -21.65 11.37
N LYS A 197 19.38 -20.47 11.05
CA LYS A 197 20.75 -20.06 11.43
C LYS A 197 20.86 -19.15 12.65
N VAL A 198 19.75 -18.53 13.06
CA VAL A 198 19.70 -17.52 14.13
C VAL A 198 18.76 -18.02 15.24
N PRO A 199 19.30 -18.69 16.27
CA PRO A 199 18.50 -19.26 17.36
C PRO A 199 17.60 -18.25 18.07
N GLU A 200 18.01 -16.97 18.11
CA GLU A 200 17.25 -15.89 18.74
C GLU A 200 15.83 -15.75 18.17
N ILE A 201 15.64 -16.03 16.87
CA ILE A 201 14.32 -16.02 16.22
C ILE A 201 13.42 -17.14 16.76
N ARG A 202 13.98 -18.32 17.04
CA ARG A 202 13.24 -19.47 17.59
C ARG A 202 12.94 -19.29 19.07
N GLU A 203 13.88 -18.70 19.81
CA GLU A 203 13.74 -18.41 21.23
C GLU A 203 12.72 -17.32 21.52
N ALA A 204 12.63 -16.32 20.62
CA ALA A 204 11.66 -15.23 20.71
C ALA A 204 10.23 -15.69 20.37
N ASP A 205 10.05 -16.82 19.70
CA ASP A 205 8.74 -17.38 19.36
C ASP A 205 8.09 -18.12 20.53
N LYS A 206 7.99 -17.45 21.68
CA LYS A 206 7.29 -17.94 22.87
C LYS A 206 5.96 -17.23 22.98
N ILE A 207 4.87 -17.97 22.93
CA ILE A 207 3.53 -17.44 23.16
C ILE A 207 3.45 -16.92 24.60
N SER A 208 3.00 -15.67 24.76
CA SER A 208 2.81 -15.07 26.08
C SER A 208 1.74 -15.83 26.87
N PRO A 209 1.92 -16.08 28.18
CA PRO A 209 0.93 -16.77 28.98
C PRO A 209 -0.38 -15.97 29.05
N LYS A 210 -1.51 -16.68 29.07
CA LYS A 210 -2.84 -16.05 29.23
C LYS A 210 -2.89 -15.32 30.57
N ARG A 211 -3.37 -14.08 30.56
CA ARG A 211 -3.60 -13.29 31.78
C ARG A 211 -5.03 -13.53 32.28
N GLU A 212 -5.24 -13.41 33.59
CA GLU A 212 -6.59 -13.45 34.16
C GLU A 212 -7.40 -12.26 33.62
N GLY A 213 -8.56 -12.53 33.02
CA GLY A 213 -9.42 -11.53 32.39
C GLY A 213 -9.37 -11.48 30.85
N ASP A 214 -8.44 -12.19 30.20
CA ASP A 214 -8.39 -12.24 28.74
C ASP A 214 -9.66 -12.88 28.15
N PHE A 215 -10.34 -12.18 27.24
CA PHE A 215 -11.47 -12.78 26.52
C PHE A 215 -11.02 -13.99 25.71
N SER A 216 -11.81 -15.07 25.68
CA SER A 216 -11.57 -16.17 24.73
C SER A 216 -11.77 -15.69 23.29
N LEU A 217 -11.13 -16.33 22.31
CA LEU A 217 -11.29 -15.93 20.90
C LEU A 217 -12.76 -15.98 20.48
N GLY A 218 -13.48 -17.02 20.91
CA GLY A 218 -14.93 -17.13 20.68
C GLY A 218 -15.71 -15.99 21.32
N LYS A 219 -15.34 -15.55 22.54
CA LYS A 219 -16.00 -14.42 23.20
C LYS A 219 -15.73 -13.08 22.51
N ILE A 220 -14.50 -12.87 22.00
CA ILE A 220 -14.20 -11.69 21.17
C ILE A 220 -15.07 -11.70 19.91
N PHE A 221 -15.16 -12.85 19.24
CA PHE A 221 -15.98 -12.98 18.04
C PHE A 221 -17.47 -12.71 18.32
N THR A 222 -18.03 -13.28 19.38
CA THR A 222 -19.45 -13.11 19.69
C THR A 222 -19.82 -11.73 20.23
N VAL A 223 -18.93 -11.08 20.99
CA VAL A 223 -19.22 -9.76 21.60
C VAL A 223 -18.92 -8.61 20.64
N LEU A 224 -17.86 -8.72 19.84
CA LEU A 224 -17.42 -7.64 18.96
C LEU A 224 -17.84 -7.86 17.50
N PHE A 225 -17.47 -8.99 16.91
CA PHE A 225 -17.62 -9.21 15.48
C PHE A 225 -19.03 -9.64 15.07
N LEU A 226 -19.72 -10.46 15.86
CA LEU A 226 -21.07 -10.92 15.51
C LEU A 226 -22.07 -9.75 15.41
N PRO A 227 -22.13 -8.80 16.37
CA PRO A 227 -22.95 -7.60 16.21
C PRO A 227 -22.48 -6.71 15.06
N ALA A 228 -21.16 -6.58 14.85
CA ALA A 228 -20.61 -5.78 13.77
C ALA A 228 -20.96 -6.34 12.38
N PHE A 229 -20.85 -7.65 12.16
CA PHE A 229 -21.28 -8.31 10.91
C PHE A 229 -22.79 -8.26 10.71
N ALA A 230 -23.57 -8.40 11.78
CA ALA A 230 -25.03 -8.22 11.69
C ALA A 230 -25.39 -6.80 11.27
N ALA A 231 -24.73 -5.79 11.85
CA ALA A 231 -24.91 -4.39 11.44
C ALA A 231 -24.45 -4.15 10.00
N ALA A 232 -23.32 -4.73 9.60
CA ALA A 232 -22.83 -4.66 8.21
C ALA A 232 -23.83 -5.24 7.21
N ALA A 233 -24.42 -6.40 7.54
CA ALA A 233 -25.45 -7.03 6.71
C ALA A 233 -26.71 -6.15 6.61
N ILE A 234 -27.09 -5.47 7.71
CA ILE A 234 -28.17 -4.48 7.67
C ILE A 234 -27.79 -3.33 6.73
N GLY A 235 -26.59 -2.75 6.88
CA GLY A 235 -26.09 -1.67 6.02
C GLY A 235 -26.14 -2.03 4.53
N TRP A 236 -25.69 -3.23 4.18
CA TRP A 236 -25.73 -3.74 2.80
C TRP A 236 -27.16 -3.89 2.24
N LEU A 237 -28.13 -4.23 3.10
CA LEU A 237 -29.52 -4.47 2.69
C LEU A 237 -30.37 -3.18 2.62
N ILE A 238 -29.83 -2.03 3.01
CA ILE A 238 -30.55 -0.75 2.93
C ILE A 238 -30.73 -0.37 1.45
N PRO A 239 -31.98 -0.14 0.99
CA PRO A 239 -32.21 0.30 -0.38
C PRO A 239 -31.77 1.76 -0.56
N ASN A 240 -31.11 2.05 -1.68
CA ASN A 240 -30.47 3.33 -2.04
C ASN A 240 -29.36 3.71 -1.05
N ASN A 241 -28.14 3.26 -1.34
CA ASN A 241 -26.97 3.49 -0.50
C ASN A 241 -26.87 4.92 0.06
N ILE A 242 -26.52 5.00 1.33
CA ILE A 242 -26.46 6.25 2.11
C ILE A 242 -25.10 6.93 1.90
N PHE A 243 -24.03 6.13 1.81
CA PHE A 243 -22.64 6.57 1.71
C PHE A 243 -22.02 6.22 0.35
N GLY A 244 -22.83 6.23 -0.71
CA GLY A 244 -22.41 6.15 -2.11
C GLY A 244 -22.24 4.75 -2.69
N SER A 245 -21.96 3.74 -1.85
CA SER A 245 -21.88 2.32 -2.25
C SER A 245 -22.37 1.40 -1.13
N ASP A 246 -22.87 0.22 -1.50
CA ASP A 246 -23.39 -0.78 -0.55
C ASP A 246 -22.27 -1.30 0.37
N SER A 247 -21.05 -1.37 -0.15
CA SER A 247 -19.81 -1.72 0.57
C SER A 247 -19.43 -0.66 1.61
N ASN A 248 -19.52 0.64 1.28
CA ASN A 248 -19.30 1.72 2.25
C ASN A 248 -20.34 1.69 3.36
N ASP A 249 -21.62 1.52 3.02
CA ASP A 249 -22.69 1.40 4.00
C ASP A 249 -22.45 0.22 4.95
N ALA A 250 -22.14 -0.96 4.40
CA ALA A 250 -21.83 -2.13 5.19
C ALA A 250 -20.63 -1.90 6.13
N PHE A 251 -19.57 -1.23 5.66
CA PHE A 251 -18.40 -0.94 6.47
C PHE A 251 -18.67 0.08 7.59
N ILE A 252 -19.39 1.17 7.30
CA ILE A 252 -19.74 2.17 8.30
C ILE A 252 -20.64 1.55 9.38
N PHE A 253 -21.62 0.75 8.97
CA PHE A 253 -22.48 0.04 9.93
C PHE A 253 -21.70 -1.02 10.74
N PHE A 254 -20.71 -1.69 10.14
CA PHE A 254 -19.78 -2.56 10.87
C PHE A 254 -19.05 -1.81 11.99
N CYS A 255 -18.63 -0.55 11.75
CA CYS A 255 -17.93 0.25 12.74
C CYS A 255 -18.81 0.67 13.93
N LEU A 256 -20.13 0.82 13.77
CA LEU A 256 -21.01 1.34 14.83
C LEU A 256 -20.98 0.49 16.11
N PRO A 257 -21.20 -0.84 16.09
CA PRO A 257 -21.07 -1.67 17.29
C PRO A 257 -19.66 -1.68 17.88
N VAL A 258 -18.62 -1.57 17.04
CA VAL A 258 -17.22 -1.51 17.50
C VAL A 258 -16.96 -0.22 18.28
N LEU A 259 -17.43 0.92 17.77
CA LEU A 259 -17.33 2.21 18.46
C LEU A 259 -18.13 2.20 19.77
N LEU A 260 -19.34 1.64 19.75
CA LEU A 260 -20.16 1.46 20.94
C LEU A 260 -19.48 0.56 21.99
N PHE A 261 -18.81 -0.51 21.56
CA PHE A 261 -18.03 -1.37 22.43
C PHE A 261 -16.94 -0.58 23.16
N PHE A 262 -16.09 0.15 22.42
CA PHE A 262 -15.03 0.96 23.02
C PHE A 262 -15.54 2.09 23.91
N PHE A 263 -16.63 2.74 23.50
CA PHE A 263 -17.31 3.75 24.32
C PHE A 263 -17.85 3.16 25.63
N ASN A 264 -18.47 1.98 25.55
CA ASN A 264 -18.97 1.27 26.72
C ASN A 264 -17.83 0.80 27.64
N THR A 265 -16.70 0.34 27.08
CA THR A 265 -15.49 0.01 27.85
C THR A 265 -15.00 1.23 28.63
N TRP A 266 -14.94 2.41 28.01
CA TRP A 266 -14.58 3.64 28.72
C TRP A 266 -15.60 4.01 29.82
N ARG A 267 -16.90 3.89 29.52
CA ARG A 267 -17.96 4.23 30.47
C ARG A 267 -17.96 3.30 31.69
N SER A 268 -17.70 2.01 31.49
CA SER A 268 -17.74 0.96 32.53
C SER A 268 -16.40 0.76 33.26
N ALA A 269 -15.30 1.31 32.75
CA ALA A 269 -13.98 1.22 33.38
C ALA A 269 -13.95 1.83 34.80
N ALA A 270 -13.02 1.35 35.62
CA ALA A 270 -12.77 1.92 36.95
C ALA A 270 -12.35 3.41 36.84
N LYS A 271 -12.65 4.22 37.87
CA LYS A 271 -12.38 5.68 37.84
C LYS A 271 -10.92 6.02 37.47
N GLU A 272 -9.98 5.19 37.91
CA GLU A 272 -8.54 5.36 37.68
C GLU A 272 -8.14 5.06 36.23
N GLU A 273 -8.83 4.13 35.56
CA GLU A 273 -8.55 3.73 34.18
C GLU A 273 -9.27 4.58 33.14
N LYS A 274 -10.33 5.32 33.54
CA LYS A 274 -11.11 6.17 32.63
C LYS A 274 -10.29 7.25 31.93
N ALA A 275 -9.38 7.90 32.66
CA ALA A 275 -8.56 8.97 32.10
C ALA A 275 -7.55 8.44 31.05
N PRO A 276 -6.76 7.37 31.33
CA PRO A 276 -5.93 6.72 30.33
C PRO A 276 -6.70 6.24 29.09
N ILE A 277 -7.86 5.60 29.28
CA ILE A 277 -8.69 5.13 28.16
C ILE A 277 -9.21 6.32 27.34
N ALA A 278 -9.68 7.38 27.99
CA ALA A 278 -10.14 8.59 27.28
C ALA A 278 -9.02 9.23 26.44
N ALA A 279 -7.80 9.30 26.98
CA ALA A 279 -6.64 9.80 26.25
C ALA A 279 -6.33 8.93 25.03
N LEU A 280 -6.34 7.60 25.19
CA LEU A 280 -6.13 6.65 24.08
C LEU A 280 -7.20 6.79 23.00
N LEU A 281 -8.49 6.85 23.37
CA LEU A 281 -9.59 7.04 22.43
C LEU A 281 -9.52 8.40 21.71
N SER A 282 -9.07 9.45 22.40
CA SER A 282 -8.86 10.77 21.79
C SER A 282 -7.76 10.73 20.75
N ILE A 283 -6.64 10.06 21.04
CA ILE A 283 -5.55 9.84 20.08
C ILE A 283 -6.06 9.05 18.88
N PHE A 284 -6.84 7.98 19.09
CA PHE A 284 -7.45 7.23 17.99
C PHE A 284 -8.38 8.08 17.13
N GLY A 285 -9.17 8.98 17.72
CA GLY A 285 -9.99 9.92 16.96
C GLY A 285 -9.18 10.78 15.98
N VAL A 286 -8.05 11.33 16.44
CA VAL A 286 -7.14 12.11 15.57
C VAL A 286 -6.47 11.22 14.52
N VAL A 287 -6.03 10.03 14.91
CA VAL A 287 -5.34 9.06 14.04
C VAL A 287 -6.26 8.56 12.92
N ILE A 288 -7.56 8.37 13.17
CA ILE A 288 -8.55 8.01 12.14
C ILE A 288 -8.60 9.06 11.04
N ILE A 289 -8.69 10.35 11.40
CA ILE A 289 -8.73 11.45 10.43
C ILE A 289 -7.42 11.49 9.63
N PHE A 290 -6.29 11.35 10.30
CA PHE A 290 -4.98 11.30 9.65
C PHE A 290 -4.91 10.18 8.61
N TRP A 291 -5.28 8.94 8.97
CA TRP A 291 -5.23 7.81 8.05
C TRP A 291 -6.25 7.91 6.93
N ALA A 292 -7.43 8.47 7.19
CA ALA A 292 -8.43 8.74 6.15
C ALA A 292 -7.89 9.68 5.06
N VAL A 293 -7.12 10.71 5.45
CA VAL A 293 -6.44 11.59 4.49
C VAL A 293 -5.24 10.91 3.84
N PHE A 294 -4.40 10.24 4.63
CA PHE A 294 -3.17 9.60 4.14
C PHE A 294 -3.46 8.53 3.08
N HIS A 295 -4.52 7.73 3.25
CA HIS A 295 -4.88 6.66 2.32
C HIS A 295 -5.50 7.14 1.01
N GLN A 296 -5.80 8.43 0.86
CA GLN A 296 -6.12 9.01 -0.45
C GLN A 296 -4.92 8.95 -1.42
N ASN A 297 -3.72 8.66 -0.92
CA ASN A 297 -2.51 8.48 -1.73
C ASN A 297 -2.73 7.49 -2.88
N GLY A 298 -3.28 6.30 -2.62
CA GLY A 298 -3.45 5.29 -3.67
C GLY A 298 -4.71 5.42 -4.53
N SER A 299 -5.59 6.38 -4.24
CA SER A 299 -6.82 6.64 -5.00
C SER A 299 -6.81 8.06 -5.57
N ALA A 300 -7.42 9.03 -4.88
CA ALA A 300 -7.63 10.39 -5.37
C ALA A 300 -6.32 11.10 -5.76
N LEU A 301 -5.26 10.94 -4.97
CA LEU A 301 -3.96 11.54 -5.30
C LEU A 301 -3.30 10.84 -6.49
N THR A 302 -3.44 9.52 -6.65
CA THR A 302 -3.00 8.80 -7.86
C THR A 302 -3.79 9.25 -9.10
N TYR A 303 -5.10 9.45 -8.97
CA TYR A 303 -5.90 10.02 -10.07
C TYR A 303 -5.42 11.42 -10.41
N TRP A 304 -5.24 12.28 -9.41
CA TRP A 304 -4.72 13.63 -9.61
C TRP A 304 -3.34 13.61 -10.27
N ALA A 305 -2.44 12.75 -9.81
CA ALA A 305 -1.12 12.54 -10.36
C ALA A 305 -1.16 12.18 -11.85
N LYS A 306 -2.06 11.25 -12.22
CA LYS A 306 -2.23 10.80 -13.59
C LYS A 306 -2.86 11.87 -14.48
N ASN A 307 -3.85 12.58 -13.93
CA ASN A 307 -4.84 13.34 -14.70
C ASN A 307 -4.68 14.86 -14.60
N ASN A 308 -3.99 15.38 -13.59
CA ASN A 308 -3.98 16.80 -13.29
C ASN A 308 -2.57 17.38 -13.09
N THR A 309 -1.55 16.52 -13.20
CA THR A 309 -0.15 16.91 -13.06
C THR A 309 0.52 16.84 -14.42
N ASP A 310 1.26 17.90 -14.77
CA ASP A 310 2.18 17.86 -15.90
C ASP A 310 3.34 16.91 -15.59
N ARG A 311 3.45 15.84 -16.36
CA ARG A 311 4.44 14.78 -16.20
C ARG A 311 5.47 14.77 -17.33
N GLU A 312 5.43 15.75 -18.22
CA GLU A 312 6.30 15.79 -19.39
C GLU A 312 7.78 15.91 -18.98
N LEU A 313 8.61 15.08 -19.60
CA LEU A 313 10.04 15.08 -19.40
C LEU A 313 10.73 15.75 -20.59
N GLY A 314 11.45 16.84 -20.31
CA GLY A 314 12.39 17.40 -21.29
C GLY A 314 13.58 16.44 -21.55
N PRO A 315 14.36 16.63 -22.63
CA PRO A 315 15.34 15.65 -23.11
C PRO A 315 16.40 15.24 -22.08
N LYS A 316 16.83 16.18 -21.24
CA LYS A 316 17.80 15.91 -20.16
C LYS A 316 17.21 15.02 -19.08
N MET A 317 15.98 15.31 -18.68
CA MET A 317 15.32 14.54 -17.64
C MET A 317 14.94 13.16 -18.14
N GLU A 318 14.42 13.06 -19.37
CA GLU A 318 14.15 11.78 -20.03
C GLU A 318 15.38 10.84 -19.96
N LYS A 319 16.58 11.32 -20.31
CA LYS A 319 17.79 10.50 -20.26
C LYS A 319 18.11 9.99 -18.85
N VAL A 320 17.96 10.85 -17.84
CA VAL A 320 18.16 10.47 -16.44
C VAL A 320 17.12 9.43 -16.04
N ILE A 321 15.84 9.68 -16.34
CA ILE A 321 14.73 8.82 -15.96
C ILE A 321 14.87 7.47 -16.64
N ASN A 322 15.10 7.41 -17.95
CA ASN A 322 15.33 6.17 -18.70
C ASN A 322 16.52 5.34 -18.18
N THR A 323 17.47 5.96 -17.46
CA THR A 323 18.58 5.23 -16.83
C THR A 323 18.16 4.56 -15.51
N ILE A 324 17.18 5.14 -14.79
CA ILE A 324 16.78 4.70 -13.44
C ILE A 324 15.39 4.01 -13.41
N ALA A 325 14.54 4.27 -14.40
CA ALA A 325 13.17 3.80 -14.56
C ALA A 325 12.81 3.77 -16.06
N SER A 326 11.72 3.13 -16.44
CA SER A 326 11.16 3.32 -17.78
C SER A 326 10.33 4.59 -17.84
N THR A 327 10.41 5.36 -18.93
CA THR A 327 9.47 6.46 -19.18
C THR A 327 8.17 5.95 -19.80
N GLU A 328 7.08 6.65 -19.51
CA GLU A 328 5.80 6.40 -20.15
C GLU A 328 5.72 7.17 -21.46
N GLU A 329 5.42 6.48 -22.55
CA GLU A 329 5.34 7.08 -23.88
C GLU A 329 3.87 7.26 -24.28
N VAL A 330 3.54 8.43 -24.82
CA VAL A 330 2.15 8.82 -25.07
C VAL A 330 2.00 9.46 -26.45
N SER A 331 0.97 9.08 -27.20
CA SER A 331 0.65 9.67 -28.50
C SER A 331 -0.34 10.83 -28.37
N THR A 332 -0.11 11.95 -29.06
CA THR A 332 -1.02 13.11 -29.06
C THR A 332 -2.12 13.03 -30.13
N VAL A 333 -2.29 11.88 -30.79
CA VAL A 333 -3.37 11.66 -31.76
C VAL A 333 -4.75 11.76 -31.09
N PRO A 334 -5.63 12.71 -31.49
CA PRO A 334 -6.98 12.86 -30.94
C PRO A 334 -7.82 11.59 -31.15
N ARG A 335 -8.49 11.13 -30.10
CA ARG A 335 -9.50 10.09 -30.11
C ARG A 335 -10.68 10.49 -29.22
N GLU A 336 -11.80 9.81 -29.38
CA GLU A 336 -12.95 10.04 -28.50
C GLU A 336 -12.63 9.49 -27.11
N ARG A 337 -12.80 10.32 -26.07
CA ARG A 337 -12.47 9.97 -24.70
C ARG A 337 -13.54 10.43 -23.72
N GLN A 338 -13.83 9.58 -22.73
CA GLN A 338 -14.69 9.92 -21.59
C GLN A 338 -13.94 10.82 -20.61
N LEU A 339 -14.50 11.99 -20.31
CA LEU A 339 -14.01 12.90 -19.29
C LEU A 339 -14.47 12.40 -17.92
N ILE A 340 -13.53 12.29 -16.99
CA ILE A 340 -13.81 11.78 -15.65
C ILE A 340 -13.40 12.83 -14.63
N GLY A 341 -14.33 13.27 -13.78
CA GLY A 341 -14.04 14.23 -12.73
C GLY A 341 -13.23 13.64 -11.57
N LEU A 342 -12.91 14.48 -10.58
CA LEU A 342 -12.01 14.15 -9.47
C LEU A 342 -12.46 12.91 -8.67
N HIS A 343 -13.78 12.67 -8.65
CA HIS A 343 -14.43 11.60 -7.91
C HIS A 343 -14.95 10.47 -8.79
N GLY A 344 -14.57 10.43 -10.09
CA GLY A 344 -15.03 9.38 -10.99
C GLY A 344 -16.36 9.63 -11.69
N GLU A 345 -16.91 10.83 -11.54
CA GLU A 345 -18.10 11.29 -12.26
C GLU A 345 -17.86 11.37 -13.78
N ASP A 346 -18.80 10.86 -14.58
CA ASP A 346 -18.77 10.96 -16.03
C ASP A 346 -19.17 12.39 -16.45
N LEU A 347 -18.22 13.12 -17.00
CA LEU A 347 -18.39 14.49 -17.50
C LEU A 347 -18.66 14.54 -19.02
N GLY A 348 -18.95 13.38 -19.64
CA GLY A 348 -19.26 13.22 -21.05
C GLY A 348 -18.05 12.86 -21.91
N THR A 349 -18.25 12.72 -23.23
CA THR A 349 -17.16 12.44 -24.18
C THR A 349 -16.62 13.72 -24.81
N LYS A 350 -15.29 13.80 -24.95
CA LYS A 350 -14.60 14.85 -25.69
C LYS A 350 -13.51 14.23 -26.57
N MET A 351 -13.34 14.78 -27.78
CA MET A 351 -12.19 14.46 -28.62
C MET A 351 -10.91 15.00 -27.96
N GLY A 352 -9.96 14.12 -27.67
CA GLY A 352 -8.69 14.43 -27.03
C GLY A 352 -7.70 13.28 -27.22
N SER A 353 -6.42 13.51 -27.01
CA SER A 353 -5.41 12.47 -27.26
C SER A 353 -5.63 11.18 -26.43
N SER A 354 -5.27 10.02 -26.97
CA SER A 354 -5.61 8.69 -26.38
C SER A 354 -4.47 8.05 -25.58
N TYR A 355 -4.84 7.49 -24.41
CA TYR A 355 -4.00 6.93 -23.33
C TYR A 355 -2.61 7.56 -23.24
N TYR A 356 -2.43 8.69 -22.54
CA TYR A 356 -2.47 8.79 -21.07
C TYR A 356 -2.80 10.22 -20.56
N PHE A 357 -3.76 10.89 -21.17
CA PHE A 357 -4.17 12.25 -20.78
C PHE A 357 -5.22 12.12 -19.66
N ASP A 358 -5.22 12.89 -18.58
CA ASP A 358 -5.82 14.22 -18.53
C ASP A 358 -4.79 15.35 -18.30
N ASN A 359 -5.24 16.57 -18.61
CA ASN A 359 -4.64 17.89 -18.41
C ASN A 359 -3.36 18.22 -19.19
N TYR A 360 -3.52 18.53 -20.48
CA TYR A 360 -2.61 19.45 -21.17
C TYR A 360 -3.40 20.52 -21.92
N ASN A 361 -3.34 21.76 -21.43
CA ASN A 361 -4.06 22.92 -22.00
C ASN A 361 -3.11 24.07 -22.38
N LYS A 362 -1.79 23.86 -22.46
CA LYS A 362 -0.84 24.93 -22.84
C LYS A 362 0.25 24.40 -23.76
N GLU A 363 0.38 25.06 -24.91
CA GLU A 363 1.47 25.00 -25.90
C GLU A 363 2.22 23.66 -26.04
N LEU A 364 1.95 22.99 -27.16
CA LEU A 364 2.55 21.71 -27.54
C LEU A 364 4.09 21.82 -27.60
N PRO A 365 4.83 20.89 -26.97
CA PRO A 365 6.29 20.86 -27.03
C PRO A 365 6.77 20.68 -28.46
N THR A 366 7.80 21.40 -28.86
CA THR A 366 8.23 21.41 -30.27
C THR A 366 9.09 20.21 -30.68
N GLU A 367 9.56 19.35 -29.78
CA GLU A 367 10.63 18.38 -30.06
C GLU A 367 10.36 16.97 -29.47
N ASN A 368 11.09 15.96 -29.99
CA ASN A 368 11.08 14.50 -29.70
C ASN A 368 10.07 13.59 -30.45
N ILE A 369 10.30 13.36 -31.75
CA ILE A 369 9.68 12.23 -32.46
C ILE A 369 10.64 11.67 -33.51
N ASP A 370 11.07 10.43 -33.33
CA ASP A 370 11.68 9.62 -34.41
C ASP A 370 10.95 8.26 -34.53
N GLY A 371 9.64 8.18 -34.22
CA GLY A 371 8.92 6.92 -34.45
C GLY A 371 7.43 6.85 -34.12
N LYS A 372 6.76 5.95 -34.84
CA LYS A 372 5.38 5.49 -34.65
C LYS A 372 5.20 4.85 -33.25
N PRO A 373 4.18 5.25 -32.47
CA PRO A 373 3.81 4.57 -31.22
C PRO A 373 3.48 3.10 -31.47
N LYS A 374 4.00 2.20 -30.61
CA LYS A 374 3.92 0.73 -30.80
C LYS A 374 2.51 0.15 -30.69
N ASP A 375 1.57 0.90 -30.15
CA ASP A 375 0.17 0.54 -29.93
C ASP A 375 -0.76 0.93 -31.10
N LEU A 376 -0.24 1.65 -32.11
CA LEU A 376 -0.98 2.01 -33.32
C LEU A 376 -0.77 0.97 -34.42
N THR A 377 -1.83 0.59 -35.11
CA THR A 377 -1.71 -0.16 -36.38
C THR A 377 -1.10 0.73 -37.47
N ASP A 378 -0.50 0.13 -38.50
CA ASP A 378 0.06 0.91 -39.62
C ASP A 378 -1.01 1.78 -40.28
N THR A 379 -2.23 1.25 -40.41
CA THR A 379 -3.36 1.95 -41.03
C THR A 379 -3.89 3.11 -40.18
N GLU A 380 -3.88 3.00 -38.85
CA GLU A 380 -4.25 4.09 -37.94
C GLU A 380 -3.17 5.18 -37.91
N TRP A 381 -1.90 4.80 -38.00
CA TRP A 381 -0.78 5.74 -38.06
C TRP A 381 -0.77 6.51 -39.37
N GLU A 382 -0.95 5.82 -40.50
CA GLU A 382 -1.07 6.45 -41.83
C GLU A 382 -2.28 7.41 -41.89
N LYS A 383 -3.41 7.04 -41.27
CA LYS A 383 -4.56 7.95 -41.16
C LYS A 383 -4.27 9.19 -40.29
N ALA A 384 -3.52 9.02 -39.20
CA ALA A 384 -3.13 10.13 -38.33
C ALA A 384 -2.08 11.04 -38.97
N GLU A 385 -1.18 10.51 -39.82
CA GLU A 385 -0.22 11.28 -40.61
C GLU A 385 -0.89 12.01 -41.80
N ALA A 386 -1.92 11.41 -42.39
CA ALA A 386 -2.62 11.96 -43.56
C ALA A 386 -3.58 13.12 -43.22
N ASP A 387 -3.97 13.28 -41.95
CA ASP A 387 -4.79 14.40 -41.49
C ASP A 387 -3.91 15.65 -41.31
N SER A 388 -3.86 16.48 -42.36
CA SER A 388 -2.82 17.48 -42.63
C SER A 388 -2.68 18.66 -41.64
N ASP A 389 -3.50 18.72 -40.59
CA ASP A 389 -3.46 19.77 -39.55
C ASP A 389 -2.80 19.31 -38.24
N ALA A 390 -2.40 18.04 -38.17
CA ALA A 390 -2.16 17.44 -36.88
C ALA A 390 -0.70 17.47 -36.43
N GLN A 391 -0.45 18.29 -35.41
CA GLN A 391 0.76 18.28 -34.59
C GLN A 391 0.84 16.99 -33.73
N HIS A 392 0.75 15.82 -34.35
CA HIS A 392 0.80 14.53 -33.68
C HIS A 392 2.24 14.20 -33.26
N LYS A 393 2.54 14.44 -31.98
CA LYS A 393 3.78 14.12 -31.30
C LYS A 393 3.68 12.97 -30.31
N LYS A 394 4.85 12.36 -30.06
CA LYS A 394 5.10 11.45 -28.95
C LYS A 394 5.56 12.27 -27.76
N LEU A 395 4.85 12.19 -26.65
CA LEU A 395 5.28 12.76 -25.37
C LEU A 395 5.93 11.67 -24.53
N VAL A 396 6.95 12.07 -23.77
CA VAL A 396 7.65 11.21 -22.83
C VAL A 396 7.35 11.71 -21.43
N LEU A 397 6.72 10.87 -20.62
CA LEU A 397 6.21 11.22 -19.30
C LEU A 397 6.94 10.46 -18.19
N TRP A 398 7.01 11.10 -17.01
CA TRP A 398 7.32 10.42 -15.75
C TRP A 398 6.17 9.48 -15.36
N PRO A 399 6.43 8.19 -15.09
CA PRO A 399 5.39 7.24 -14.68
C PRO A 399 4.62 7.68 -13.44
N THR A 400 3.31 7.46 -13.44
CA THR A 400 2.42 7.94 -12.36
C THR A 400 2.76 7.28 -11.02
N GLU A 401 2.99 5.97 -11.03
CA GLU A 401 3.30 5.14 -9.86
C GLU A 401 4.59 5.57 -9.14
N LEU A 402 5.52 6.23 -9.83
CA LEU A 402 6.74 6.74 -9.18
C LEU A 402 6.46 7.90 -8.22
N GLN A 403 5.30 8.56 -8.32
CA GLN A 403 4.92 9.57 -7.32
C GLN A 403 4.77 8.96 -5.92
N ALA A 404 4.39 7.69 -5.82
CA ALA A 404 4.32 6.98 -4.53
C ALA A 404 5.70 6.79 -3.88
N SER A 405 6.80 6.87 -4.64
CA SER A 405 8.17 6.80 -4.10
C SER A 405 8.66 8.11 -3.48
N ILE A 406 7.96 9.23 -3.68
CA ILE A 406 8.39 10.54 -3.17
C ILE A 406 8.42 10.54 -1.64
N ASN A 407 7.35 10.08 -0.98
CA ASN A 407 7.29 10.02 0.48
C ASN A 407 8.42 9.17 1.09
N PRO A 408 8.60 7.88 0.72
CA PRO A 408 9.70 7.09 1.27
C PRO A 408 11.08 7.64 0.90
N PHE A 409 11.26 8.29 -0.25
CA PHE A 409 12.49 8.99 -0.60
C PHE A 409 12.83 10.09 0.42
N PHE A 410 11.88 10.96 0.76
CA PHE A 410 12.06 11.98 1.79
C PHE A 410 12.43 11.34 3.13
N VAL A 411 11.74 10.28 3.54
CA VAL A 411 12.07 9.58 4.79
C VAL A 411 13.50 9.03 4.76
N ILE A 412 13.92 8.37 3.67
CA ILE A 412 15.25 7.75 3.58
C ILE A 412 16.36 8.80 3.61
N ILE A 413 16.18 9.94 2.95
CA ILE A 413 17.22 10.99 2.86
C ILE A 413 17.26 11.84 4.13
N PHE A 414 16.11 12.29 4.62
CA PHE A 414 16.08 13.24 5.72
C PHE A 414 16.20 12.58 7.09
N THR A 415 15.84 11.30 7.26
CA THR A 415 15.97 10.62 8.56
C THR A 415 17.43 10.60 9.06
N PRO A 416 18.45 10.19 8.28
CA PRO A 416 19.83 10.25 8.72
C PRO A 416 20.29 11.68 9.06
N LEU A 417 19.82 12.68 8.31
CA LEU A 417 20.16 14.09 8.54
C LEU A 417 19.55 14.61 9.84
N LEU A 418 18.27 14.32 10.09
CA LEU A 418 17.57 14.69 11.32
C LEU A 418 18.17 13.98 12.53
N VAL A 419 18.47 12.68 12.41
CA VAL A 419 19.14 11.92 13.48
C VAL A 419 20.54 12.49 13.76
N ALA A 420 21.32 12.82 12.72
CA ALA A 420 22.63 13.45 12.90
C ALA A 420 22.52 14.83 13.57
N PHE A 421 21.52 15.63 13.19
CA PHE A 421 21.23 16.92 13.77
C PHE A 421 20.84 16.83 15.25
N PHE A 422 19.93 15.92 15.61
CA PHE A 422 19.54 15.72 17.01
C PHE A 422 20.67 15.13 17.84
N ASN A 423 21.47 14.20 17.30
CA ASN A 423 22.68 13.70 17.97
C ASN A 423 23.69 14.82 18.21
N PHE A 424 23.86 15.74 17.26
CA PHE A 424 24.70 16.92 17.43
C PHE A 424 24.18 17.86 18.53
N LEU A 425 22.87 18.09 18.60
CA LEU A 425 22.25 18.86 19.69
C LEU A 425 22.37 18.16 21.05
N GLY A 426 22.17 16.84 21.10
CA GLY A 426 22.32 16.01 22.30
C GLY A 426 23.73 16.07 22.86
N ARG A 427 24.76 15.98 22.01
CA ARG A 427 26.17 16.19 22.41
C ARG A 427 26.42 17.58 23.01
N ARG A 428 25.58 18.58 22.68
CA ARG A 428 25.64 19.94 23.22
C ARG A 428 24.65 20.20 24.36
N ARG A 429 23.97 19.16 24.88
CA ARG A 429 22.90 19.26 25.89
C ARG A 429 21.77 20.25 25.50
N LYS A 430 21.48 20.36 24.20
CA LYS A 430 20.44 21.23 23.63
C LYS A 430 19.33 20.43 22.93
N GLU A 431 19.16 19.17 23.30
CA GLU A 431 18.13 18.34 22.69
C GLU A 431 16.74 18.78 23.18
N PRO A 432 15.79 19.10 22.28
CA PRO A 432 14.44 19.48 22.69
C PRO A 432 13.73 18.29 23.35
N SER A 433 12.76 18.60 24.23
CA SER A 433 11.91 17.58 24.85
C SER A 433 11.11 16.83 23.78
N THR A 434 10.66 15.59 24.06
CA THR A 434 9.84 14.81 23.12
C THR A 434 8.60 15.55 22.63
N PRO A 435 7.88 16.35 23.45
CA PRO A 435 6.79 17.20 22.94
C PRO A 435 7.23 18.39 22.09
N GLY A 436 8.50 18.81 22.19
CA GLY A 436 9.08 19.90 21.40
C GLY A 436 9.81 19.43 20.14
N LYS A 437 9.97 18.11 19.94
CA LYS A 437 10.40 17.47 18.70
C LYS A 437 9.17 17.16 17.86
#